data_AF-A0AAW4YBM0-F1
#
_entry.id   AF-A0AAW4YBM0-F1
#
_cell.length_a   1.000
_cell.length_b   1.000
_cell.length_c   1.000
_cell.angle_alpha   90.00
_cell.angle_beta   90.00
_cell.angle_gamma   90.00
#
_symmetry.space_group_name_H-M   'P 1'
#
loop_
_entity.id
_entity.type
_entity.pdbx_description
1 polymer ?
#
loop_
_entity_poly.entity_id
_entity_poly.type
_entity_poly.pdbx_seq_one_letter_code
_entity_poly.pdbx_strand_id
1 'polypeptide(L)'
;MKRLIGILLCSLFILTACSTSVDKTSDSTKTIDYKIENGKTLKVPEKPKRVAVLTGFYVGDFIKLGIKPIAVSDITKDSSILKPYLKGVDYIGENDVEKVAKAKPDLIVVDAMDKNIKKYQKIAPTVPYTYNKYNHKEILKEIGKLTNNEDKAKKWIEEWEDKTRKDKKEIQ
;
A
#
# COMPACT_ATOMS: atom_id res chain seq x y z
N MET A 1 37.64 -56.44 57.64
CA MET A 1 38.73 -55.44 57.63
C MET A 1 38.63 -54.63 56.34
N LYS A 2 38.63 -53.28 56.46
CA LYS A 2 38.75 -52.24 55.39
C LYS A 2 37.54 -52.13 54.44
N ARG A 3 36.56 -51.21 54.59
CA ARG A 3 36.51 -49.72 54.43
C ARG A 3 37.01 -49.21 53.06
N LEU A 4 36.09 -48.60 52.29
CA LEU A 4 36.23 -47.49 51.30
C LEU A 4 34.83 -47.31 50.64
N ILE A 5 33.93 -46.45 51.11
CA ILE A 5 33.74 -45.00 50.85
C ILE A 5 33.84 -44.63 49.36
N GLY A 6 32.72 -44.16 48.78
CA GLY A 6 32.69 -43.48 47.48
C GLY A 6 31.29 -43.15 46.93
N ILE A 7 30.69 -42.03 47.38
CA ILE A 7 30.02 -40.98 46.58
C ILE A 7 28.82 -41.45 45.70
N LEU A 8 27.55 -41.30 46.13
CA LEU A 8 26.67 -40.12 45.96
C LEU A 8 26.63 -39.53 44.53
N LEU A 9 25.63 -39.91 43.72
CA LEU A 9 24.87 -38.94 42.90
C LEU A 9 23.54 -39.51 42.38
N CYS A 10 22.44 -38.95 42.87
CA CYS A 10 21.10 -39.08 42.29
C CYS A 10 21.11 -38.60 40.84
N SER A 11 20.38 -39.28 39.96
CA SER A 11 19.92 -38.67 38.70
C SER A 11 18.47 -39.04 38.51
N LEU A 12 17.63 -38.17 39.08
CA LEU A 12 16.19 -38.11 38.85
C LEU A 12 15.93 -37.87 37.36
N PHE A 13 14.96 -38.61 36.84
CA PHE A 13 14.16 -38.25 35.69
C PHE A 13 13.58 -36.84 35.86
N ILE A 14 13.89 -35.94 34.92
CA ILE A 14 13.03 -34.79 34.65
C ILE A 14 12.76 -34.80 33.14
N LEU A 15 11.57 -35.26 32.77
CA LEU A 15 11.00 -34.98 31.46
C LEU A 15 10.69 -33.47 31.40
N THR A 16 11.56 -32.71 30.74
CA THR A 16 11.26 -31.35 30.33
C THR A 16 10.44 -31.39 29.04
N ALA A 17 9.13 -31.20 29.19
CA ALA A 17 8.25 -30.83 28.10
C ALA A 17 8.58 -29.39 27.67
N CYS A 18 9.47 -29.24 26.68
CA CYS A 18 9.60 -27.98 25.97
C CYS A 18 8.38 -27.79 25.08
N SER A 19 7.48 -26.93 25.54
CA SER A 19 6.45 -26.26 24.74
C SER A 19 7.10 -25.72 23.47
N THR A 20 6.77 -26.32 22.33
CA THR A 20 7.11 -25.80 21.01
C THR A 20 6.28 -24.55 20.78
N SER A 21 6.80 -23.41 21.24
CA SER A 21 6.37 -22.11 20.77
C SER A 21 6.73 -22.05 19.29
N VAL A 22 5.75 -22.39 18.45
CA VAL A 22 5.79 -22.10 17.02
C VAL A 22 5.91 -20.59 16.92
N ASP A 23 7.14 -20.12 16.72
CA ASP A 23 7.44 -18.76 16.31
C ASP A 23 6.81 -18.60 14.93
N LYS A 24 5.55 -18.16 14.93
CA LYS A 24 4.93 -17.58 13.75
C LYS A 24 5.73 -16.32 13.48
N THR A 25 6.71 -16.43 12.60
CA THR A 25 7.31 -15.30 11.89
C THR A 25 6.19 -14.65 11.07
N SER A 26 5.38 -13.84 11.76
CA SER A 26 4.55 -12.83 11.15
C SER A 26 5.53 -11.89 10.49
N ASP A 27 5.65 -11.99 9.16
CA ASP A 27 6.26 -10.96 8.33
C ASP A 27 5.51 -9.66 8.62
N SER A 28 6.00 -8.91 9.62
CA SER A 28 5.35 -7.70 10.08
C SER A 28 5.63 -6.65 9.03
N THR A 29 4.71 -6.54 8.08
CA THR A 29 4.76 -5.50 7.05
C THR A 29 4.90 -4.16 7.77
N LYS A 30 6.08 -3.55 7.67
CA LYS A 30 6.35 -2.25 8.29
C LYS A 30 5.26 -1.27 7.85
N THR A 31 4.73 -0.51 8.81
CA THR A 31 3.72 0.51 8.55
C THR A 31 4.28 1.90 8.85
N ILE A 32 3.82 2.89 8.10
CA ILE A 32 4.06 4.31 8.38
C ILE A 32 2.75 4.99 8.79
N ASP A 33 2.88 6.08 9.54
CA ASP A 33 1.76 6.95 9.89
C ASP A 33 1.54 7.95 8.74
N TYR A 34 0.39 7.87 8.08
CA TYR A 34 -0.01 8.76 7.00
C TYR A 34 -1.17 9.65 7.44
N LYS A 35 -1.01 10.97 7.35
CA LYS A 35 -2.06 11.93 7.68
C LYS A 35 -2.98 12.13 6.48
N ILE A 36 -4.23 11.71 6.61
CA ILE A 36 -5.25 11.89 5.57
C ILE A 36 -5.86 13.29 5.63
N GLU A 37 -6.58 13.66 4.56
CA GLU A 37 -7.11 15.00 4.33
C GLU A 37 -7.95 15.60 5.46
N ASN A 38 -8.69 14.77 6.20
CA ASN A 38 -9.52 15.19 7.33
C ASN A 38 -8.74 15.36 8.65
N GLY A 39 -7.41 15.29 8.59
CA GLY A 39 -6.52 15.49 9.72
C GLY A 39 -6.23 14.24 10.55
N LYS A 40 -6.93 13.12 10.32
CA LYS A 40 -6.66 11.85 11.01
C LYS A 40 -5.36 11.22 10.51
N THR A 41 -4.72 10.44 11.38
CA THR A 41 -3.57 9.62 11.02
C THR A 41 -4.01 8.17 10.82
N LEU A 42 -3.57 7.55 9.73
CA LEU A 42 -3.83 6.17 9.36
C LEU A 42 -2.50 5.40 9.28
N LYS A 43 -2.46 4.19 9.81
CA LYS A 43 -1.34 3.27 9.57
C LYS A 43 -1.50 2.63 8.20
N VAL A 44 -0.55 2.88 7.31
CA VAL A 44 -0.50 2.31 5.96
C VAL A 44 0.80 1.51 5.78
N PRO A 45 0.86 0.52 4.87
CA PRO A 45 2.11 -0.16 4.59
C PRO A 45 3.20 0.82 4.16
N GLU A 46 4.42 0.68 4.69
CA GLU A 46 5.57 1.49 4.30
C GLU A 46 5.87 1.33 2.80
N LYS A 47 5.62 0.14 2.24
CA LYS A 47 5.82 -0.16 0.82
C LYS A 47 4.67 -1.04 0.32
N PRO A 48 3.51 -0.45 -0.04
CA PRO A 48 2.34 -1.23 -0.46
C PRO A 48 2.64 -2.05 -1.72
N LYS A 49 2.17 -3.29 -1.74
CA LYS A 49 2.40 -4.27 -2.81
C LYS A 49 1.12 -4.58 -3.60
N ARG A 50 -0.04 -4.38 -2.99
CA ARG A 50 -1.35 -4.73 -3.53
C ARG A 50 -2.29 -3.54 -3.41
N VAL A 51 -2.06 -2.53 -4.25
CA VAL A 51 -2.87 -1.32 -4.24
C VAL A 51 -4.13 -1.50 -5.08
N ALA A 52 -5.29 -1.19 -4.50
CA ALA A 52 -6.53 -0.99 -5.22
C ALA A 52 -6.81 0.52 -5.38
N VAL A 53 -6.91 1.02 -6.61
CA VAL A 53 -7.18 2.44 -6.90
C VAL A 53 -8.59 2.55 -7.47
N LEU A 54 -9.57 2.71 -6.59
CA LEU A 54 -11.01 2.66 -6.91
C LEU A 54 -11.59 4.03 -7.30
N THR A 55 -10.72 5.00 -7.57
CA THR A 55 -11.05 6.26 -8.22
C THR A 55 -10.36 6.34 -9.58
N GLY A 56 -11.04 6.91 -10.58
CA GLY A 56 -10.51 7.01 -11.94
C GLY A 56 -9.36 8.01 -12.10
N PHE A 57 -9.15 8.90 -11.13
CA PHE A 57 -8.29 10.08 -11.30
C PHE A 57 -6.81 9.79 -11.06
N TYR A 58 -6.48 8.84 -10.17
CA TYR A 58 -5.13 8.72 -9.62
C TYR A 58 -4.38 7.46 -10.09
N VAL A 59 -4.98 6.65 -10.96
CA VAL A 59 -4.35 5.42 -11.48
C VAL A 59 -3.01 5.72 -12.16
N GLY A 60 -2.95 6.83 -12.91
CA GLY A 60 -1.73 7.27 -13.60
C GLY A 60 -0.58 7.62 -12.66
N ASP A 61 -0.87 8.26 -11.51
CA ASP A 61 0.13 8.63 -10.52
C ASP A 61 0.83 7.39 -9.93
N PHE A 62 0.05 6.35 -9.57
CA PHE A 62 0.59 5.08 -9.09
C PHE A 62 1.50 4.43 -10.14
N ILE A 63 1.03 4.34 -11.39
CA ILE A 63 1.82 3.79 -12.50
C ILE A 63 3.13 4.58 -12.66
N LYS A 64 3.07 5.91 -12.56
CA LYS A 64 4.24 6.76 -12.74
C LYS A 64 5.28 6.60 -11.63
N LEU A 65 4.84 6.30 -10.42
CA LEU A 65 5.71 5.95 -9.29
C LEU A 65 6.22 4.49 -9.34
N GLY A 66 5.85 3.74 -10.38
CA GLY A 66 6.26 2.35 -10.59
C GLY A 66 5.43 1.34 -9.80
N ILE A 67 4.22 1.73 -9.38
CA ILE A 67 3.28 0.87 -8.68
C ILE A 67 2.16 0.52 -9.64
N LYS A 68 2.12 -0.75 -10.07
CA LYS A 68 1.00 -1.26 -10.85
C LYS A 68 -0.13 -1.66 -9.90
N PRO A 69 -1.32 -1.03 -9.96
CA PRO A 69 -2.46 -1.45 -9.14
C PRO A 69 -2.87 -2.88 -9.47
N ILE A 70 -3.38 -3.60 -8.47
CA ILE A 70 -3.98 -4.93 -8.65
C ILE A 70 -5.46 -4.85 -9.06
N ALA A 71 -6.09 -3.74 -8.71
CA ALA A 71 -7.49 -3.46 -9.00
C ALA A 71 -7.66 -1.95 -9.25
N VAL A 72 -8.49 -1.59 -10.22
CA VAL A 72 -8.82 -0.19 -10.54
C VAL A 72 -10.32 -0.02 -10.76
N SER A 73 -10.82 1.21 -10.63
CA SER A 73 -12.19 1.52 -11.04
C SER A 73 -12.41 1.21 -12.53
N ASP A 74 -13.55 0.59 -12.84
CA ASP A 74 -13.99 0.27 -14.21
C ASP A 74 -14.21 1.50 -15.10
N ILE A 75 -14.35 2.70 -14.53
CA ILE A 75 -14.36 3.96 -15.27
C ILE A 75 -13.10 4.17 -16.13
N THR A 76 -12.00 3.50 -15.77
CA THR A 76 -10.72 3.61 -16.49
C THR A 76 -10.57 2.61 -17.64
N LYS A 77 -11.53 1.69 -17.83
CA LYS A 77 -11.42 0.56 -18.77
C LYS A 77 -11.19 0.98 -20.23
N ASP A 78 -11.78 2.11 -20.62
CA ASP A 78 -11.77 2.60 -22.01
C ASP A 78 -10.69 3.68 -22.23
N SER A 79 -9.88 4.00 -21.22
CA SER A 79 -8.79 4.96 -21.35
C SER A 79 -7.67 4.40 -22.24
N SER A 80 -7.48 5.00 -23.42
CA SER A 80 -6.39 4.66 -24.34
C SER A 80 -4.99 4.91 -23.72
N ILE A 81 -4.91 5.82 -22.76
CA ILE A 81 -3.67 6.16 -22.04
C ILE A 81 -3.34 5.10 -20.98
N LEU A 82 -4.33 4.65 -20.19
CA LEU A 82 -4.09 3.74 -19.07
C LEU A 82 -4.10 2.26 -19.49
N LYS A 83 -4.91 1.89 -20.47
CA LYS A 83 -5.12 0.50 -20.91
C LYS A 83 -3.81 -0.27 -21.19
N PRO A 84 -2.78 0.29 -21.82
CA PRO A 84 -1.50 -0.41 -22.03
C PRO A 84 -0.80 -0.84 -20.73
N TYR A 85 -1.00 -0.09 -19.63
CA TYR A 85 -0.37 -0.34 -18.34
C TYR A 85 -1.18 -1.27 -17.42
N LEU A 86 -2.46 -1.48 -17.73
CA LEU A 86 -3.43 -2.20 -16.89
C LEU A 86 -3.70 -3.64 -17.36
N LYS A 87 -2.85 -4.21 -18.22
CA LYS A 87 -2.99 -5.61 -18.65
C LYS A 87 -2.98 -6.56 -17.43
N GLY A 88 -4.06 -7.33 -17.26
CA GLY A 88 -4.22 -8.27 -16.15
C GLY A 88 -4.56 -7.63 -14.80
N VAL A 89 -5.02 -6.37 -14.79
CA VAL A 89 -5.54 -5.68 -13.60
C VAL A 89 -7.06 -5.86 -13.55
N ASP A 90 -7.60 -6.08 -12.35
CA ASP A 90 -9.04 -6.23 -12.16
C ASP A 90 -9.76 -4.88 -12.25
N TYR A 91 -10.79 -4.79 -13.08
CA TYR A 91 -11.70 -3.65 -13.09
C TYR A 91 -12.84 -3.86 -12.10
N ILE A 92 -13.07 -2.87 -11.23
CA ILE A 92 -14.02 -2.90 -10.12
C ILE A 92 -15.11 -1.87 -10.39
N GLY A 93 -16.37 -2.30 -10.38
CA GLY A 93 -17.52 -1.39 -10.44
C GLY A 93 -17.75 -0.67 -9.11
N GLU A 94 -18.40 0.50 -9.16
CA GLU A 94 -18.61 1.43 -8.02
C GLU A 94 -19.10 0.76 -6.71
N ASN A 95 -19.85 -0.35 -6.81
CA ASN A 95 -20.46 -1.02 -5.67
C ASN A 95 -19.94 -2.44 -5.40
N ASP A 96 -18.93 -2.88 -6.14
CA ASP A 96 -18.42 -4.26 -6.07
C ASP A 96 -17.36 -4.43 -4.96
N VAL A 97 -17.80 -4.17 -3.73
CA VAL A 97 -16.97 -4.27 -2.52
C VAL A 97 -16.43 -5.69 -2.31
N GLU A 98 -17.21 -6.70 -2.69
CA GLU A 98 -16.79 -8.10 -2.59
C GLU A 98 -15.61 -8.41 -3.51
N LYS A 99 -15.62 -7.88 -4.75
CA LYS A 99 -14.50 -8.07 -5.66
C LYS A 99 -13.23 -7.38 -5.17
N VAL A 100 -13.35 -6.21 -4.53
CA VAL A 100 -12.21 -5.58 -3.83
C VAL A 100 -11.67 -6.49 -2.73
N ALA A 101 -12.54 -7.08 -1.92
CA ALA A 101 -12.11 -8.01 -0.87
C ALA A 101 -11.40 -9.25 -1.43
N LYS A 102 -11.92 -9.83 -2.52
CA LYS A 102 -11.31 -10.97 -3.23
C LYS A 102 -9.94 -10.64 -3.80
N ALA A 103 -9.73 -9.39 -4.23
CA ALA A 103 -8.45 -8.90 -4.71
C ALA A 103 -7.39 -8.78 -3.59
N LYS A 104 -7.78 -8.85 -2.30
CA LYS A 104 -6.88 -8.79 -1.14
C LYS A 104 -5.87 -7.63 -1.20
N PRO A 105 -6.33 -6.38 -1.29
CA PRO A 105 -5.43 -5.23 -1.27
C PRO A 105 -4.75 -5.06 0.09
N ASP A 106 -3.58 -4.43 0.11
CA ASP A 106 -2.91 -3.94 1.33
C ASP A 106 -3.03 -2.41 1.49
N LEU A 107 -3.52 -1.73 0.45
CA LEU A 107 -3.87 -0.32 0.45
C LEU A 107 -5.01 -0.09 -0.53
N ILE A 108 -6.01 0.70 -0.13
CA ILE A 108 -7.13 1.10 -0.99
C ILE A 108 -7.13 2.63 -1.09
N VAL A 109 -7.24 3.14 -2.32
CA VAL A 109 -7.44 4.57 -2.60
C VAL A 109 -8.79 4.78 -3.24
N VAL A 110 -9.57 5.71 -2.71
CA VAL A 110 -10.95 5.99 -3.13
C VAL A 110 -11.19 7.49 -3.23
N ASP A 111 -12.28 7.86 -3.91
CA ASP A 111 -12.81 9.21 -3.84
C ASP A 111 -13.36 9.48 -2.42
N ALA A 112 -13.13 10.66 -1.86
CA ALA A 112 -13.64 11.04 -0.55
C ALA A 112 -15.19 11.04 -0.48
N MET A 113 -15.88 11.11 -1.61
CA MET A 113 -17.34 11.01 -1.71
C MET A 113 -17.85 9.56 -1.87
N ASP A 114 -16.97 8.56 -1.91
CA ASP A 114 -17.38 7.16 -2.10
C ASP A 114 -18.20 6.65 -0.88
N LYS A 115 -19.43 6.22 -1.14
CA LYS A 115 -20.37 5.72 -0.12
C LYS A 115 -19.93 4.43 0.58
N ASN A 116 -18.97 3.70 -0.01
CA ASN A 116 -18.48 2.41 0.46
C ASN A 116 -17.18 2.52 1.29
N ILE A 117 -16.65 3.72 1.58
CA ILE A 117 -15.42 3.93 2.40
C ILE A 117 -15.41 3.08 3.68
N LYS A 118 -16.51 3.09 4.45
CA LYS A 118 -16.60 2.31 5.71
C LYS A 118 -16.48 0.80 5.51
N LYS A 119 -16.86 0.29 4.34
CA LYS A 119 -16.72 -1.13 3.99
C LYS A 119 -15.29 -1.42 3.55
N TYR A 120 -14.69 -0.57 2.73
CA TYR A 120 -13.29 -0.71 2.31
C TYR A 120 -12.31 -0.68 3.49
N GLN A 121 -12.59 0.15 4.51
CA GLN A 121 -11.80 0.20 5.75
C GLN A 121 -11.77 -1.14 6.52
N LYS A 122 -12.74 -2.03 6.32
CA LYS A 122 -12.74 -3.37 6.90
C LYS A 122 -11.87 -4.37 6.11
N ILE A 123 -11.47 -4.00 4.89
CA ILE A 123 -10.66 -4.83 4.00
C ILE A 123 -9.18 -4.48 4.16
N ALA A 124 -8.83 -3.19 4.06
CA ALA A 124 -7.45 -2.70 4.15
C ALA A 124 -7.43 -1.20 4.51
N PRO A 125 -6.27 -0.64 4.91
CA PRO A 125 -6.10 0.80 5.05
C PRO A 125 -6.63 1.53 3.81
N THR A 126 -7.60 2.42 4.03
CA THR A 126 -8.32 3.10 2.95
C THR A 126 -8.10 4.60 3.04
N VAL A 127 -7.52 5.18 1.98
CA VAL A 127 -7.19 6.61 1.88
C VAL A 127 -8.18 7.29 0.95
N PRO A 128 -9.08 8.13 1.47
CA PRO A 128 -9.94 8.97 0.66
C PRO A 128 -9.19 10.23 0.19
N TYR A 129 -9.31 10.55 -1.09
CA TYR A 129 -8.86 11.81 -1.66
C TYR A 129 -10.03 12.61 -2.24
N THR A 130 -10.07 13.91 -1.96
CA THR A 130 -11.11 14.80 -2.50
C THR A 130 -10.76 15.19 -3.93
N TYR A 131 -11.69 14.96 -4.85
CA TYR A 131 -11.53 15.36 -6.23
C TYR A 131 -11.19 16.86 -6.35
N ASN A 132 -10.24 17.19 -7.22
CA ASN A 132 -9.79 18.55 -7.54
C ASN A 132 -9.23 19.38 -6.36
N LYS A 133 -8.92 18.77 -5.22
CA LYS A 133 -8.26 19.46 -4.10
C LYS A 133 -6.79 19.78 -4.36
N TYR A 134 -6.12 18.91 -5.11
CA TYR A 134 -4.71 18.99 -5.44
C TYR A 134 -4.54 19.19 -6.94
N ASN A 135 -3.57 20.00 -7.35
CA ASN A 135 -3.11 19.96 -8.74
C ASN A 135 -2.31 18.68 -9.01
N HIS A 136 -1.99 18.41 -10.29
CA HIS A 136 -1.34 17.17 -10.71
C HIS A 136 0.04 16.93 -10.07
N LYS A 137 0.80 17.99 -9.75
CA LYS A 137 2.10 17.85 -9.06
C LYS A 137 1.92 17.58 -7.57
N GLU A 138 0.95 18.22 -6.95
CA GLU A 138 0.65 18.05 -5.53
C GLU A 138 0.13 16.65 -5.24
N ILE A 139 -0.81 16.13 -6.04
CA ILE A 139 -1.34 14.78 -5.83
C ILE A 139 -0.26 13.73 -6.01
N LEU A 140 0.63 13.88 -7.00
CA LEU A 140 1.75 12.96 -7.17
C LEU A 140 2.71 12.99 -5.97
N LYS A 141 2.95 14.16 -5.36
CA LYS A 141 3.71 14.26 -4.11
C LYS A 141 3.01 13.55 -2.96
N GLU A 142 1.70 13.72 -2.81
CA GLU A 142 0.92 13.06 -1.75
C GLU A 142 0.89 11.54 -1.90
N ILE A 143 0.73 11.04 -3.13
CA ILE A 143 0.81 9.60 -3.42
C ILE A 143 2.26 9.10 -3.25
N GLY A 144 3.25 9.92 -3.57
CA GLY A 144 4.66 9.68 -3.25
C GLY A 144 4.85 9.39 -1.76
N LYS A 145 4.37 10.28 -0.88
CA LYS A 145 4.41 10.09 0.58
C LYS A 145 3.63 8.87 1.05
N LEU A 146 2.42 8.67 0.51
CA LEU A 146 1.57 7.53 0.85
C LEU A 146 2.26 6.18 0.58
N THR A 147 3.12 6.14 -0.42
CA THR A 147 3.72 4.89 -0.92
C THR A 147 5.23 4.79 -0.70
N ASN A 148 5.84 5.76 0.01
CA ASN A 148 7.29 5.88 0.22
C ASN A 148 8.08 5.92 -1.11
N ASN A 149 7.60 6.76 -2.04
CA ASN A 149 8.20 7.02 -3.37
C ASN A 149 8.39 8.53 -3.63
N GLU A 150 8.63 9.33 -2.59
CA GLU A 150 8.82 10.78 -2.67
C GLU A 150 9.93 11.18 -3.64
N ASP A 151 11.05 10.45 -3.66
CA ASP A 151 12.17 10.72 -4.56
C ASP A 151 11.76 10.57 -6.04
N LYS A 152 10.95 9.56 -6.37
CA LYS A 152 10.43 9.37 -7.73
C LYS A 152 9.43 10.46 -8.10
N ALA A 153 8.57 10.85 -7.17
CA ALA A 153 7.62 11.94 -7.37
C ALA A 153 8.37 13.25 -7.64
N LYS A 154 9.36 13.59 -6.79
CA LYS A 154 10.20 14.77 -6.93
C LYS A 154 10.92 14.79 -8.27
N LYS A 155 11.60 13.70 -8.64
CA LYS A 155 12.31 13.58 -9.91
C LYS A 155 11.40 13.80 -11.11
N TRP A 156 10.22 13.17 -11.14
CA TRP A 156 9.31 13.36 -12.26
C TRP A 156 8.80 14.81 -12.36
N ILE A 157 8.55 15.46 -11.22
CA ILE A 157 8.09 16.85 -11.18
C ILE A 157 9.17 17.79 -11.73
N GLU A 158 10.43 17.60 -11.35
CA GLU A 158 11.56 18.35 -11.88
C GLU A 158 11.68 18.17 -13.40
N GLU A 159 11.61 16.93 -13.88
CA GLU A 159 11.64 16.61 -15.33
C GLU A 159 10.46 17.26 -16.08
N TRP A 160 9.26 17.23 -15.50
CA TRP A 160 8.06 17.86 -16.06
C TRP A 160 8.20 19.37 -16.16
N GLU A 161 8.67 20.02 -15.10
CA GLU A 161 8.87 21.47 -15.06
C GLU A 161 9.98 21.92 -16.01
N ASP A 162 11.06 21.16 -16.13
CA ASP A 162 12.12 21.44 -17.10
C ASP A 162 11.62 21.30 -18.54
N LYS A 163 10.86 20.24 -18.84
CA LYS A 163 10.28 20.02 -20.17
C LYS A 163 9.31 21.15 -20.54
N THR A 164 8.32 21.41 -19.69
CA THR A 164 7.30 22.44 -19.97
C THR A 164 7.88 23.86 -20.03
N ARG A 165 8.98 24.13 -19.32
CA ARG A 165 9.71 25.41 -19.45
C ARG A 165 10.40 25.54 -20.81
N LYS A 166 10.92 24.46 -21.37
CA LYS A 166 11.47 24.43 -22.74
C LYS A 166 10.36 24.63 -23.76
N ASP A 167 9.28 23.84 -23.66
CA ASP A 167 8.12 23.94 -24.55
C ASP A 167 7.55 25.37 -24.56
N LYS A 168 7.46 26.03 -23.39
CA LYS A 168 7.02 27.43 -23.29
C LYS A 168 7.89 28.39 -24.11
N LYS A 169 9.21 28.20 -24.15
CA LYS A 169 10.12 29.05 -24.93
C LYS A 169 10.01 28.83 -26.43
N GLU A 170 9.54 27.66 -26.86
CA GLU A 170 9.36 27.33 -28.28
C GLU A 170 8.02 27.83 -28.83
N ILE A 171 7.02 27.98 -27.94
CA ILE A 171 5.66 28.44 -28.30
C ILE A 171 5.54 29.98 -28.21
N GLN A 172 6.37 30.65 -27.40
CA GLN A 172 6.40 32.11 -27.23
C GLN A 172 7.34 32.79 -28.21
#